data_AF-A0A522CD36-F1
#
_entry.id   AF-A0A522CD36-F1
#
_cell.length_a   1.000
_cell.length_b   1.000
_cell.length_c   1.000
_cell.angle_alpha   90.00
_cell.angle_beta   90.00
_cell.angle_gamma   90.00
#
_symmetry.space_group_name_H-M   'P 1'
#
loop_
_entity.id
_entity.type
_entity.pdbx_description
1 polymer ?
#
loop_
_entity_poly.entity_id
_entity_poly.type
_entity_poly.pdbx_seq_one_letter_code
_entity_poly.pdbx_strand_id
1 'polypeptide(L)'
;MGLARKFLAEALLGVTILTGVAHAQERPKAPDTPESATLEHKTPDVDPETARRNAIRDALLLQARRDFLNDTAAFSPSAYSRELKALQDHVTEFLKKNDGRIRDRAIVVDPRKFAEGLALGLGPRATALVLLAAQEAPAGNLIGTAIYGGGSYEIPKYRIDTYSPVPAALGPADKKKVSPCVLIPTSDFALQGRVPQLTVEEDREYTNRHESWHCMDYSRSLRAFSDRDINAVDEETIAESVKNKTHLRIFSIEYNKEAFADVAALGDMVRAGHGMDVIDKIIEWRSRKTEGLQHRSMPVLEALKKDINAIGLGAFRAMPDEQAHGVYYTVMEQHGMTAKNIQVALKYGHASGKHKAKFDRAAAKDPEVANGIIFSSILYPTEEAEEAAKRPETAKELAIAATIAAWPALDTLKGEAFRESGKITPATLIRAYETLLDGLHAQMKENPADPLTDLRMTKLQQVFIDSLTTIDYVAANAEFGVDIVKAEPSLQKFSVQVAALKNIRFFF
;
A
#
# COMPACT_ATOMS: atom_id res chain seq x y z
N MET A 1 20.80 -21.20 -4.91
CA MET A 1 21.20 -21.05 -3.48
C MET A 1 22.43 -20.15 -3.24
N GLY A 2 23.43 -20.09 -4.12
CA GLY A 2 24.64 -19.28 -3.90
C GLY A 2 24.50 -17.75 -4.05
N LEU A 3 23.57 -17.27 -4.89
CA LEU A 3 23.38 -15.81 -5.11
C LEU A 3 22.65 -15.12 -3.95
N ALA A 4 21.61 -15.75 -3.38
CA ALA A 4 20.85 -15.18 -2.26
C ALA A 4 21.72 -14.97 -1.01
N ARG A 5 22.63 -15.92 -0.70
CA ARG A 5 23.58 -15.79 0.42
C ARG A 5 24.59 -14.65 0.24
N LYS A 6 24.95 -14.31 -1.01
CA LYS A 6 25.93 -13.25 -1.30
C LYS A 6 25.33 -11.85 -1.11
N PHE A 7 24.08 -11.64 -1.55
CA PHE A 7 23.32 -10.41 -1.31
C PHE A 7 22.96 -10.21 0.17
N LEU A 8 22.64 -11.29 0.90
CA LEU A 8 22.32 -11.23 2.33
C LEU A 8 23.54 -10.83 3.18
N ALA A 9 24.75 -11.28 2.81
CA ALA A 9 25.99 -10.93 3.47
C ALA A 9 26.35 -9.43 3.30
N GLU A 10 26.08 -8.85 2.13
CA GLU A 10 26.25 -7.41 1.88
C GLU A 10 25.21 -6.56 2.62
N ALA A 11 23.96 -7.03 2.72
CA ALA A 11 22.92 -6.37 3.52
C ALA A 11 23.24 -6.38 5.02
N LEU A 12 23.80 -7.47 5.56
CA LEU A 12 24.21 -7.58 6.97
C LEU A 12 25.45 -6.73 7.31
N LEU A 13 26.35 -6.49 6.34
CA LEU A 13 27.52 -5.61 6.51
C LEU A 13 27.19 -4.12 6.33
N GLY A 14 26.10 -3.78 5.63
CA GLY A 14 25.66 -2.40 5.39
C GLY A 14 24.86 -1.75 6.53
N VAL A 15 24.44 -2.51 7.54
CA VAL A 15 23.59 -2.00 8.65
C VAL A 15 24.35 -1.10 9.64
N THR A 16 25.68 -0.98 9.52
CA THR A 16 26.47 -0.14 10.44
C THR A 16 26.79 1.27 9.91
N ILE A 17 26.55 1.59 8.63
CA ILE A 17 26.86 2.93 8.09
C ILE A 17 25.87 3.24 6.96
N LEU A 18 24.89 4.13 7.19
CA LEU A 18 24.31 5.09 6.22
C LEU A 18 23.08 5.80 6.82
N THR A 19 23.31 6.96 7.43
CA THR A 19 22.30 8.02 7.57
C THR A 19 22.43 8.97 6.37
N GLY A 20 21.31 9.28 5.70
CA GLY A 20 21.21 10.21 4.56
C GLY A 20 20.85 9.47 3.26
N VAL A 21 19.82 9.81 2.49
CA VAL A 21 19.34 11.16 2.13
C VAL A 21 17.83 11.08 1.83
N ALA A 22 17.03 11.89 2.53
CA ALA A 22 15.68 12.26 2.11
C ALA A 22 15.71 13.69 1.54
N HIS A 23 14.87 13.97 0.55
CA HIS A 23 14.82 15.24 -0.19
C HIS A 23 14.66 16.46 0.72
N ALA A 24 15.49 17.46 0.47
CA ALA A 24 15.56 18.72 1.21
C ALA A 24 14.42 19.66 0.80
N GLN A 25 13.54 19.99 1.76
CA GLN A 25 12.89 21.30 1.77
C GLN A 25 13.94 22.37 2.08
N GLU A 26 13.94 23.46 1.30
CA GLU A 26 14.83 24.60 1.47
C GLU A 26 14.76 25.14 2.92
N ARG A 27 15.87 25.02 3.65
CA ARG A 27 16.09 25.70 4.94
C ARG A 27 16.91 26.99 4.70
N PRO A 28 16.67 28.05 5.50
CA PRO A 28 17.37 29.31 5.36
C PRO A 28 18.88 29.17 5.59
N LYS A 29 19.66 29.97 4.86
CA LYS A 29 21.13 30.04 4.94
C LYS A 29 21.61 30.15 6.40
N ALA A 30 22.46 29.21 6.80
CA ALA A 30 23.18 29.26 8.06
C ALA A 30 24.24 30.39 8.05
N PRO A 31 24.48 31.07 9.18
CA PRO A 31 25.59 32.02 9.32
C PRO A 31 26.94 31.29 9.47
N ASP A 32 28.02 32.01 9.16
CA ASP A 32 29.39 31.51 9.08
C ASP A 32 29.86 30.74 10.32
N THR A 33 30.47 29.58 10.08
CA THR A 33 31.09 28.67 11.05
C THR A 33 32.28 29.29 11.78
N PRO A 34 32.33 29.28 13.13
CA PRO A 34 33.59 29.44 13.86
C PRO A 34 34.35 28.10 13.97
N GLU A 35 35.66 28.24 14.18
CA GLU A 35 36.70 27.21 14.24
C GLU A 35 36.39 25.96 15.08
N SER A 36 36.98 24.84 14.63
CA SER A 36 36.85 23.50 15.21
C SER A 36 37.40 23.41 16.64
N ALA A 37 36.51 23.37 17.63
CA ALA A 37 36.80 22.78 18.92
C ALA A 37 36.57 21.26 18.84
N THR A 38 37.63 20.48 19.04
CA THR A 38 37.55 19.03 19.25
C THR A 38 36.83 18.75 20.57
N LEU A 39 35.51 18.55 20.50
CA LEU A 39 34.72 17.98 21.59
C LEU A 39 35.06 16.48 21.69
N GLU A 40 35.83 16.10 22.71
CA GLU A 40 35.89 14.71 23.17
C GLU A 40 34.47 14.26 23.55
N HIS A 41 33.82 13.49 22.68
CA HIS A 41 32.60 12.78 23.04
C HIS A 41 32.95 11.69 24.06
N LYS A 42 32.91 12.05 25.35
CA LYS A 42 32.75 11.07 26.42
C LYS A 42 31.47 10.29 26.14
N THR A 43 31.62 9.03 25.78
CA THR A 43 30.51 8.09 25.76
C THR A 43 29.92 8.10 27.17
N PRO A 44 28.61 8.35 27.34
CA PRO A 44 28.01 8.37 28.66
C PRO A 44 28.26 7.02 29.35
N ASP A 45 28.61 7.07 30.63
CA ASP A 45 28.81 5.89 31.47
C ASP A 45 27.44 5.24 31.69
N VAL A 46 27.11 4.24 30.86
CA VAL A 46 25.86 3.49 30.97
C VAL A 46 26.03 2.47 32.09
N ASP A 47 25.12 2.44 33.05
CA ASP A 47 25.23 1.52 34.17
C ASP A 47 25.28 0.04 33.67
N PRO A 48 26.03 -0.84 34.36
CA PRO A 48 26.24 -2.21 33.89
C PRO A 48 24.96 -3.02 33.66
N GLU A 49 23.88 -2.74 34.39
CA GLU A 49 22.61 -3.46 34.24
C GLU A 49 21.86 -3.00 32.99
N THR A 50 21.82 -1.70 32.71
CA THR A 50 21.29 -1.15 31.45
C THR A 50 22.08 -1.68 30.26
N ALA A 51 23.41 -1.75 30.34
CA ALA A 51 24.24 -2.34 29.30
C ALA A 51 23.91 -3.84 29.07
N ARG A 52 23.70 -4.61 30.15
CA ARG A 52 23.31 -6.03 30.08
C ARG A 52 21.94 -6.21 29.43
N ARG A 53 20.94 -5.39 29.80
CA ARG A 53 19.59 -5.43 29.23
C ARG A 53 19.57 -5.09 27.75
N ASN A 54 20.33 -4.07 27.36
CA ASN A 54 20.53 -3.74 25.94
C ASN A 54 21.16 -4.90 25.17
N ALA A 55 22.19 -5.56 25.72
CA ALA A 55 22.82 -6.71 25.08
C ALA A 55 21.87 -7.92 24.95
N ILE A 56 20.97 -8.13 25.91
CA ILE A 56 19.91 -9.14 25.83
C ILE A 56 18.93 -8.81 24.70
N ARG A 57 18.43 -7.57 24.66
CA ARG A 57 17.53 -7.09 23.61
C ARG A 57 18.15 -7.30 22.23
N ASP A 58 19.40 -6.87 22.05
CA ASP A 58 20.10 -6.94 20.77
C ASP A 58 20.35 -8.40 20.35
N ALA A 59 20.63 -9.31 21.29
CA ALA A 59 20.77 -10.74 21.00
C ALA A 59 19.45 -11.36 20.52
N LEU A 60 18.33 -11.03 21.17
CA LEU A 60 16.99 -11.49 20.78
C LEU A 60 16.59 -10.93 19.40
N LEU A 61 16.81 -9.63 19.16
CA LEU A 61 16.52 -8.99 17.87
C LEU A 61 17.38 -9.56 16.75
N LEU A 62 18.66 -9.82 17.00
CA LEU A 62 19.54 -10.44 16.02
C LEU A 62 19.06 -11.83 15.64
N GLN A 63 18.58 -12.62 16.61
CA GLN A 63 17.99 -13.92 16.34
C GLN A 63 16.74 -13.78 15.47
N ALA A 64 15.79 -12.93 15.85
CA ALA A 64 14.55 -12.73 15.09
C ALA A 64 14.80 -12.20 13.67
N ARG A 65 15.78 -11.29 13.48
CA ARG A 65 16.22 -10.85 12.15
C ARG A 65 16.78 -11.98 11.31
N ARG A 66 17.60 -12.86 11.90
CA ARG A 66 18.11 -14.04 11.19
C ARG A 66 16.99 -14.98 10.80
N ASP A 67 16.01 -15.18 11.68
CA ASP A 67 14.86 -16.03 11.41
C ASP A 67 14.03 -15.45 10.26
N PHE A 68 13.73 -14.14 10.28
CA PHE A 68 13.06 -13.44 9.18
C PHE A 68 13.82 -13.53 7.86
N LEU A 69 15.14 -13.32 7.86
CA LEU A 69 15.95 -13.39 6.65
C LEU A 69 16.11 -14.81 6.08
N ASN A 70 15.98 -15.83 6.94
CA ASN A 70 16.00 -17.23 6.54
C ASN A 70 14.59 -17.77 6.26
N ASP A 71 13.55 -17.01 6.59
CA ASP A 71 12.17 -17.36 6.29
C ASP A 71 11.98 -17.32 4.77
N THR A 72 11.55 -18.45 4.23
CA THR A 72 11.27 -18.59 2.80
C THR A 72 9.81 -18.36 2.48
N ALA A 73 8.96 -18.17 3.50
CA ALA A 73 7.57 -17.82 3.32
C ALA A 73 7.44 -16.35 2.91
N ALA A 74 6.92 -16.12 1.72
CA ALA A 74 6.63 -14.79 1.22
C ALA A 74 5.37 -14.16 1.84
N PHE A 75 4.54 -14.98 2.50
CA PHE A 75 3.27 -14.59 3.10
C PHE A 75 3.30 -14.93 4.59
N SER A 76 2.72 -14.05 5.41
CA SER A 76 2.40 -14.37 6.80
C SER A 76 1.37 -15.52 6.84
N PRO A 77 1.34 -16.36 7.89
CA PRO A 77 0.34 -17.42 8.05
C PRO A 77 -1.08 -16.90 8.35
N SER A 78 -1.31 -15.59 8.24
CA SER A 78 -2.56 -14.93 8.61
C SER A 78 -3.74 -15.17 7.65
N ALA A 79 -4.96 -14.88 8.11
CA ALA A 79 -6.16 -14.97 7.26
C ALA A 79 -6.09 -14.03 6.06
N TYR A 80 -5.67 -12.78 6.27
CA TYR A 80 -5.55 -11.82 5.18
C TYR A 80 -4.46 -12.20 4.16
N SER A 81 -3.31 -12.66 4.64
CA SER A 81 -2.21 -13.12 3.78
C SER A 81 -2.60 -14.32 2.92
N ARG A 82 -3.48 -15.20 3.41
CA ARG A 82 -4.06 -16.28 2.59
C ARG A 82 -4.95 -15.75 1.46
N GLU A 83 -5.73 -14.70 1.71
CA GLU A 83 -6.52 -14.03 0.67
C GLU A 83 -5.61 -13.40 -0.39
N LEU A 84 -4.54 -12.72 0.04
CA LEU A 84 -3.52 -12.17 -0.86
C LEU A 84 -2.80 -13.23 -1.69
N LYS A 85 -2.50 -14.38 -1.09
CA LYS A 85 -1.95 -15.52 -1.83
C LYS A 85 -2.95 -16.03 -2.88
N ALA A 86 -4.22 -16.16 -2.54
CA ALA A 86 -5.25 -16.57 -3.49
C ALA A 86 -5.37 -15.57 -4.65
N LEU A 87 -5.26 -14.26 -4.37
CA LEU A 87 -5.20 -13.21 -5.38
C LEU A 87 -3.99 -13.39 -6.31
N GLN A 88 -2.79 -13.61 -5.75
CA GLN A 88 -1.59 -13.88 -6.54
C GLN A 88 -1.75 -15.09 -7.46
N ASP A 89 -2.28 -16.19 -6.92
CA ASP A 89 -2.49 -17.44 -7.66
C ASP A 89 -3.47 -17.21 -8.82
N HIS A 90 -4.59 -16.51 -8.56
CA HIS A 90 -5.59 -16.16 -9.56
C HIS A 90 -5.01 -15.29 -10.69
N VAL A 91 -4.34 -14.19 -10.36
CA VAL A 91 -3.72 -13.30 -11.36
C VAL A 91 -2.64 -14.03 -12.15
N THR A 92 -1.84 -14.87 -11.50
CA THR A 92 -0.82 -15.69 -12.16
C THR A 92 -1.44 -16.69 -13.14
N GLU A 93 -2.53 -17.33 -12.76
CA GLU A 93 -3.25 -18.24 -13.66
C GLU A 93 -3.84 -17.49 -14.86
N PHE A 94 -4.43 -16.31 -14.64
CA PHE A 94 -4.92 -15.46 -15.71
C PHE A 94 -3.81 -15.10 -16.71
N LEU A 95 -2.66 -14.63 -16.21
CA LEU A 95 -1.52 -14.21 -17.04
C LEU A 95 -0.97 -15.36 -17.89
N LYS A 96 -0.88 -16.58 -17.32
CA LYS A 96 -0.43 -17.78 -18.03
C LYS A 96 -1.37 -18.17 -19.18
N LYS A 97 -2.68 -18.00 -19.00
CA LYS A 97 -3.69 -18.35 -20.00
C LYS A 97 -3.80 -17.32 -21.12
N ASN A 98 -3.71 -16.03 -20.79
CA ASN A 98 -4.13 -14.96 -21.70
C ASN A 98 -2.97 -14.28 -22.44
N ASP A 99 -1.78 -14.11 -21.84
CA ASP A 99 -0.60 -13.66 -22.58
C ASP A 99 0.73 -13.75 -21.80
N GLY A 100 1.39 -14.90 -21.84
CA GLY A 100 2.74 -15.08 -21.26
C GLY A 100 3.87 -14.30 -21.95
N ARG A 101 3.57 -13.48 -22.98
CA ARG A 101 4.58 -12.75 -23.77
C ARG A 101 5.13 -11.50 -23.08
N ILE A 102 4.48 -11.04 -22.02
CA ILE A 102 4.85 -9.79 -21.33
C ILE A 102 5.00 -9.99 -19.82
N ARG A 103 4.06 -10.72 -19.21
CA ARG A 103 4.06 -11.07 -17.79
C ARG A 103 3.74 -12.56 -17.67
N ASP A 104 4.54 -13.28 -16.90
CA ASP A 104 4.39 -14.73 -16.72
C ASP A 104 3.71 -15.11 -15.39
N ARG A 105 3.76 -14.21 -14.41
CA ARG A 105 3.14 -14.38 -13.09
C ARG A 105 2.97 -13.04 -12.36
N ALA A 106 2.19 -13.07 -11.29
CA ALA A 106 2.13 -11.99 -10.30
C ALA A 106 3.02 -12.31 -9.09
N ILE A 107 3.51 -11.25 -8.44
CA ILE A 107 4.18 -11.27 -7.14
C ILE A 107 3.47 -10.27 -6.25
N VAL A 108 2.87 -10.74 -5.16
CA VAL A 108 2.21 -9.90 -4.17
C VAL A 108 3.20 -9.62 -3.03
N VAL A 109 3.38 -8.35 -2.69
CA VAL A 109 4.13 -7.94 -1.50
C VAL A 109 3.17 -7.91 -0.32
N ASP A 110 3.23 -8.93 0.55
CA ASP A 110 2.36 -9.03 1.73
C ASP A 110 2.64 -7.88 2.72
N PRO A 111 1.66 -6.98 2.98
CA PRO A 111 1.86 -5.85 3.88
C PRO A 111 2.15 -6.25 5.34
N ARG A 112 1.60 -7.36 5.83
CA ARG A 112 1.86 -7.83 7.20
C ARG A 112 3.29 -8.33 7.35
N LYS A 113 3.77 -9.11 6.36
CA LYS A 113 5.17 -9.57 6.33
C LYS A 113 6.14 -8.39 6.12
N PHE A 114 5.71 -7.37 5.39
CA PHE A 114 6.46 -6.13 5.27
C PHE A 114 6.57 -5.40 6.61
N ALA A 115 5.47 -5.25 7.35
CA ALA A 115 5.45 -4.65 8.67
C ALA A 115 6.35 -5.41 9.67
N GLU A 116 6.42 -6.75 9.60
CA GLU A 116 7.36 -7.56 10.38
C GLU A 116 8.82 -7.15 10.12
N GLY A 117 9.22 -7.04 8.86
CA GLY A 117 10.57 -6.61 8.50
C GLY A 117 10.90 -5.21 9.04
N LEU A 118 9.96 -4.27 8.93
CA LEU A 118 10.11 -2.92 9.48
C LEU A 118 10.22 -2.92 11.00
N ALA A 119 9.36 -3.67 11.70
CA ALA A 119 9.40 -3.79 13.16
C ALA A 119 10.71 -4.41 13.64
N LEU A 120 11.32 -5.29 12.85
CA LEU A 120 12.67 -5.82 13.13
C LEU A 120 13.78 -4.80 12.89
N GLY A 121 13.47 -3.59 12.40
CA GLY A 121 14.41 -2.52 12.12
C GLY A 121 15.10 -2.65 10.75
N LEU A 122 14.55 -3.46 9.84
CA LEU A 122 14.97 -3.43 8.44
C LEU A 122 14.35 -2.20 7.77
N GLY A 123 15.13 -1.48 6.95
CA GLY A 123 14.57 -0.42 6.13
C GLY A 123 13.65 -0.97 5.02
N PRO A 124 12.72 -0.18 4.46
CA PRO A 124 11.77 -0.63 3.43
C PRO A 124 12.42 -1.38 2.27
N ARG A 125 13.59 -0.90 1.81
CA ARG A 125 14.36 -1.56 0.73
C ARG A 125 14.81 -2.97 1.08
N ALA A 126 15.34 -3.16 2.29
CA ALA A 126 15.83 -4.47 2.72
C ALA A 126 14.67 -5.44 2.90
N THR A 127 13.55 -4.98 3.47
CA THR A 127 12.33 -5.77 3.59
C THR A 127 11.78 -6.19 2.22
N ALA A 128 11.61 -5.24 1.29
CA ALA A 128 11.17 -5.53 -0.07
C ALA A 128 12.05 -6.59 -0.77
N LEU A 129 13.37 -6.47 -0.62
CA LEU A 129 14.33 -7.43 -1.18
C LEU A 129 14.12 -8.85 -0.66
N VAL A 130 13.89 -9.01 0.64
CA VAL A 130 13.65 -10.32 1.27
C VAL A 130 12.36 -10.94 0.72
N LEU A 131 11.27 -10.17 0.67
CA LEU A 131 9.97 -10.66 0.20
C LEU A 131 9.98 -11.01 -1.29
N LEU A 132 10.66 -10.20 -2.11
CA LEU A 132 10.86 -10.48 -3.53
C LEU A 132 11.72 -11.74 -3.72
N ALA A 133 12.80 -11.90 -2.94
CA ALA A 133 13.67 -13.07 -3.01
C ALA A 133 12.96 -14.36 -2.61
N ALA A 134 12.08 -14.32 -1.60
CA ALA A 134 11.25 -15.45 -1.17
C ALA A 134 10.32 -15.98 -2.27
N GLN A 135 10.00 -15.13 -3.26
CA GLN A 135 9.17 -15.47 -4.42
C GLN A 135 9.97 -15.68 -5.71
N GLU A 136 11.30 -15.76 -5.60
CA GLU A 136 12.23 -15.89 -6.73
C GLU A 136 12.07 -14.73 -7.74
N ALA A 137 11.72 -13.55 -7.26
CA ALA A 137 11.56 -12.37 -8.09
C ALA A 137 12.92 -11.70 -8.37
N PRO A 138 13.18 -11.24 -9.61
CA PRO A 138 14.38 -10.48 -9.89
C PRO A 138 14.32 -9.13 -9.16
N ALA A 139 15.32 -8.88 -8.32
CA ALA A 139 15.37 -7.70 -7.48
C ALA A 139 15.35 -6.39 -8.31
N GLY A 140 16.23 -6.29 -9.32
CA GLY A 140 16.23 -5.31 -10.41
C GLY A 140 15.54 -3.95 -10.16
N ASN A 141 14.75 -3.53 -11.14
CA ASN A 141 13.89 -2.35 -11.09
C ASN A 141 12.65 -2.52 -10.19
N LEU A 142 12.33 -3.75 -9.78
CA LEU A 142 11.16 -4.06 -8.94
C LEU A 142 11.32 -3.55 -7.50
N ILE A 143 12.55 -3.43 -6.99
CA ILE A 143 12.85 -2.91 -5.64
C ILE A 143 12.39 -1.46 -5.48
N GLY A 144 12.72 -0.58 -6.42
CA GLY A 144 12.43 0.85 -6.31
C GLY A 144 10.95 1.09 -6.08
N THR A 145 10.12 0.22 -6.65
CA THR A 145 8.68 0.35 -6.59
C THR A 145 8.04 -0.39 -5.42
N ALA A 146 8.57 -1.55 -5.02
CA ALA A 146 8.21 -2.16 -3.74
C ALA A 146 8.54 -1.23 -2.55
N ILE A 147 9.54 -0.34 -2.69
CA ILE A 147 9.83 0.75 -1.74
C ILE A 147 8.81 1.88 -1.87
N TYR A 148 8.46 2.30 -3.09
CA TYR A 148 7.51 3.40 -3.30
C TYR A 148 6.11 3.08 -2.78
N GLY A 149 5.60 1.89 -3.11
CA GLY A 149 4.35 1.38 -2.52
C GLY A 149 4.54 0.92 -1.07
N GLY A 150 5.71 1.19 -0.49
CA GLY A 150 6.03 0.94 0.89
C GLY A 150 6.51 2.18 1.63
N GLY A 151 5.81 3.30 1.46
CA GLY A 151 6.10 4.53 2.17
C GLY A 151 5.56 4.53 3.61
N SER A 152 6.16 5.35 4.47
CA SER A 152 5.48 5.83 5.67
C SER A 152 4.43 6.87 5.29
N TYR A 153 3.26 6.83 5.91
CA TYR A 153 2.20 7.80 5.70
C TYR A 153 1.50 8.14 7.02
N GLU A 154 1.25 9.42 7.23
CA GLU A 154 0.35 9.83 8.29
C GLU A 154 -1.09 9.52 7.86
N ILE A 155 -1.91 8.92 8.73
CA ILE A 155 -3.37 8.91 8.59
C ILE A 155 -3.87 10.17 9.29
N PRO A 156 -3.99 11.31 8.58
CA PRO A 156 -4.04 12.62 9.23
C PRO A 156 -5.32 12.77 10.07
N LYS A 157 -6.40 12.12 9.61
CA LYS A 157 -7.73 12.14 10.22
C LYS A 157 -7.82 11.56 11.64
N TYR A 158 -6.87 10.71 12.02
CA TYR A 158 -6.87 10.06 13.35
C TYR A 158 -5.52 10.17 14.06
N ARG A 159 -4.57 10.93 13.50
CA ARG A 159 -3.24 11.18 14.06
C ARG A 159 -2.47 9.90 14.37
N ILE A 160 -2.68 8.87 13.55
CA ILE A 160 -1.91 7.63 13.59
C ILE A 160 -0.90 7.71 12.46
N ASP A 161 0.35 7.97 12.81
CA ASP A 161 1.46 7.99 11.87
C ASP A 161 2.08 6.62 11.78
N THR A 162 1.99 5.98 10.62
CA THR A 162 2.56 4.64 10.49
C THR A 162 2.86 4.28 9.04
N TYR A 163 3.36 3.07 8.84
CA TYR A 163 3.59 2.56 7.50
C TYR A 163 2.26 2.16 6.84
N SER A 164 2.00 2.70 5.65
CA SER A 164 0.84 2.37 4.84
C SER A 164 1.32 2.05 3.43
N PRO A 165 1.08 0.84 2.92
CA PRO A 165 1.41 0.54 1.54
C PRO A 165 0.55 1.40 0.61
N VAL A 166 1.18 2.01 -0.40
CA VAL A 166 0.45 2.65 -1.50
C VAL A 166 0.10 1.55 -2.49
N PRO A 167 -1.19 1.22 -2.68
CA PRO A 167 -1.58 0.17 -3.62
C PRO A 167 -1.05 0.49 -5.01
N ALA A 168 -0.44 -0.50 -5.66
CA ALA A 168 0.17 -0.33 -6.97
C ALA A 168 0.39 -1.65 -7.69
N ALA A 169 0.38 -1.60 -9.02
CA ALA A 169 0.63 -2.75 -9.88
C ALA A 169 1.57 -2.43 -11.03
N LEU A 170 2.64 -3.20 -11.13
CA LEU A 170 3.86 -2.74 -11.78
C LEU A 170 4.46 -3.84 -12.65
N GLY A 171 4.58 -3.55 -13.95
CA GLY A 171 5.28 -4.41 -14.90
C GLY A 171 6.78 -4.12 -15.00
N PRO A 172 7.52 -4.90 -15.80
CA PRO A 172 8.93 -4.61 -16.08
C PRO A 172 9.09 -3.23 -16.73
N ALA A 173 10.10 -2.48 -16.28
CA ALA A 173 10.58 -1.30 -17.03
C ALA A 173 11.14 -1.69 -18.41
N ASP A 174 11.74 -2.88 -18.55
CA ASP A 174 12.15 -3.40 -19.85
C ASP A 174 10.94 -3.95 -20.61
N LYS A 175 10.40 -3.09 -21.50
CA LYS A 175 9.27 -3.38 -22.38
C LYS A 175 9.48 -4.62 -23.28
N LYS A 176 10.68 -5.19 -23.37
CA LYS A 176 11.03 -6.32 -24.26
C LYS A 176 11.22 -7.67 -23.56
N LYS A 177 11.23 -7.71 -22.22
CA LYS A 177 11.42 -8.95 -21.47
C LYS A 177 10.14 -9.35 -20.76
N VAL A 178 9.86 -10.65 -20.78
CA VAL A 178 8.86 -11.26 -19.90
C VAL A 178 9.38 -11.11 -18.48
N SER A 179 8.58 -10.50 -17.61
CA SER A 179 8.88 -10.45 -16.18
C SER A 179 7.61 -10.51 -15.36
N PRO A 180 7.71 -10.91 -14.09
CA PRO A 180 6.55 -10.91 -13.23
C PRO A 180 6.01 -9.49 -13.03
N CYS A 181 4.71 -9.39 -12.77
CA CYS A 181 4.07 -8.16 -12.33
C CYS A 181 4.11 -8.10 -10.80
N VAL A 182 4.60 -6.99 -10.23
CA VAL A 182 4.57 -6.79 -8.78
C VAL A 182 3.29 -6.08 -8.40
N LEU A 183 2.53 -6.71 -7.52
CA LEU A 183 1.32 -6.22 -6.89
C LEU A 183 1.66 -5.80 -5.47
N ILE A 184 1.41 -4.54 -5.17
CA ILE A 184 1.41 -3.99 -3.82
C ILE A 184 -0.07 -3.82 -3.51
N PRO A 185 -0.66 -4.75 -2.74
CA PRO A 185 -2.06 -4.64 -2.36
C PRO A 185 -2.20 -3.54 -1.31
N THR A 186 -3.44 -3.14 -1.05
CA THR A 186 -3.73 -2.40 0.18
C THR A 186 -3.49 -3.30 1.39
N SER A 187 -3.34 -2.75 2.59
CA SER A 187 -3.27 -3.52 3.84
C SER A 187 -4.66 -3.70 4.47
N ASP A 188 -4.76 -4.52 5.50
CA ASP A 188 -5.94 -4.58 6.38
C ASP A 188 -5.83 -3.68 7.62
N PHE A 189 -4.68 -3.02 7.77
CA PHE A 189 -4.44 -1.87 8.63
C PHE A 189 -4.14 -0.65 7.75
N ALA A 190 -4.10 0.56 8.32
CA ALA A 190 -3.60 1.77 7.66
C ALA A 190 -4.06 2.01 6.21
N LEU A 191 -5.35 1.80 5.92
CA LEU A 191 -5.90 1.91 4.56
C LEU A 191 -5.70 3.30 3.98
N GLN A 192 -5.07 3.36 2.82
CA GLN A 192 -4.88 4.59 2.07
C GLN A 192 -6.01 4.81 1.06
N GLY A 193 -6.37 6.08 0.84
CA GLY A 193 -7.29 6.45 -0.24
C GLY A 193 -8.72 5.93 -0.09
N ARG A 194 -9.16 5.58 1.13
CA ARG A 194 -10.47 4.99 1.41
C ARG A 194 -11.63 5.70 0.71
N VAL A 195 -12.50 4.93 0.08
CA VAL A 195 -13.80 5.38 -0.44
C VAL A 195 -14.78 5.48 0.74
N PRO A 196 -15.23 6.70 1.14
CA PRO A 196 -16.02 6.87 2.36
C PRO A 196 -17.35 6.08 2.37
N GLN A 197 -17.90 5.78 1.20
CA GLN A 197 -19.18 5.08 1.04
C GLN A 197 -19.04 3.55 1.05
N LEU A 198 -17.83 3.00 0.89
CA LEU A 198 -17.57 1.57 1.00
C LEU A 198 -17.30 1.19 2.46
N THR A 199 -17.72 -0.02 2.82
CA THR A 199 -17.19 -0.69 4.02
C THR A 199 -15.69 -0.91 3.87
N VAL A 200 -14.99 -1.19 4.98
CA VAL A 200 -13.55 -1.50 4.91
C VAL A 200 -13.26 -2.66 3.96
N GLU A 201 -14.06 -3.71 4.06
CA GLU A 201 -13.87 -4.93 3.27
C GLU A 201 -14.10 -4.69 1.78
N GLU A 202 -15.17 -3.96 1.43
CA GLU A 202 -15.45 -3.57 0.05
C GLU A 202 -14.33 -2.69 -0.53
N ASP A 203 -13.84 -1.70 0.23
CA ASP A 203 -12.76 -0.79 -0.18
C ASP A 203 -11.45 -1.56 -0.46
N ARG A 204 -11.14 -2.52 0.42
CA ARG A 204 -9.97 -3.38 0.29
C ARG A 204 -10.07 -4.33 -0.90
N GLU A 205 -11.22 -4.98 -1.06
CA GLU A 205 -11.46 -5.88 -2.20
C GLU A 205 -11.40 -5.10 -3.52
N TYR A 206 -12.08 -3.94 -3.60
CA TYR A 206 -12.04 -3.06 -4.75
C TYR A 206 -10.61 -2.67 -5.11
N THR A 207 -9.85 -2.14 -4.15
CA THR A 207 -8.48 -1.68 -4.36
C THR A 207 -7.56 -2.82 -4.82
N ASN A 208 -7.63 -3.99 -4.17
CA ASN A 208 -6.80 -5.13 -4.54
C ASN A 208 -7.15 -5.69 -5.92
N ARG A 209 -8.43 -5.70 -6.30
CA ARG A 209 -8.88 -6.08 -7.65
C ARG A 209 -8.48 -5.05 -8.70
N HIS A 210 -8.59 -3.75 -8.39
CA HIS A 210 -8.16 -2.66 -9.26
C HIS A 210 -6.68 -2.80 -9.63
N GLU A 211 -5.81 -2.95 -8.64
CA GLU A 211 -4.38 -3.17 -8.88
C GLU A 211 -4.12 -4.49 -9.60
N SER A 212 -4.87 -5.54 -9.31
CA SER A 212 -4.76 -6.80 -10.05
C SER A 212 -5.05 -6.63 -11.54
N TRP A 213 -6.04 -5.81 -11.89
CA TRP A 213 -6.37 -5.50 -13.28
C TRP A 213 -5.29 -4.70 -14.01
N HIS A 214 -4.53 -3.85 -13.32
CA HIS A 214 -3.33 -3.22 -13.89
C HIS A 214 -2.23 -4.23 -14.24
N CYS A 215 -2.18 -5.38 -13.55
CA CYS A 215 -1.33 -6.50 -13.92
C CYS A 215 -1.92 -7.36 -15.04
N MET A 216 -3.23 -7.56 -15.07
CA MET A 216 -3.90 -8.42 -16.06
C MET A 216 -4.08 -7.73 -17.42
N ASP A 217 -4.33 -6.42 -17.46
CA ASP A 217 -4.47 -5.68 -18.71
C ASP A 217 -3.11 -5.36 -19.33
N TYR A 218 -2.89 -5.87 -20.53
CA TYR A 218 -1.72 -5.59 -21.37
C TYR A 218 -2.09 -4.80 -22.63
N SER A 219 -3.39 -4.65 -22.92
CA SER A 219 -3.88 -4.01 -24.15
C SER A 219 -3.67 -2.49 -24.13
N ARG A 220 -3.74 -1.88 -22.95
CA ARG A 220 -3.60 -0.43 -22.73
C ARG A 220 -2.18 -0.09 -22.31
N SER A 221 -1.26 -0.20 -23.27
CA SER A 221 0.18 -0.04 -23.02
C SER A 221 0.77 1.22 -23.66
N LEU A 222 1.62 1.92 -22.90
CA LEU A 222 2.45 3.04 -23.38
C LEU A 222 3.71 2.58 -24.14
N ARG A 223 3.84 1.29 -24.46
CA ARG A 223 5.03 0.71 -25.12
C ARG A 223 5.37 1.33 -26.48
N ALA A 224 4.36 1.84 -27.18
CA ALA A 224 4.56 2.46 -28.49
C ALA A 224 5.16 3.88 -28.41
N PHE A 225 5.31 4.45 -27.21
CA PHE A 225 5.80 5.82 -27.00
C PHE A 225 7.18 5.83 -26.34
N SER A 226 7.94 6.89 -26.62
CA SER A 226 9.22 7.13 -25.96
C SER A 226 9.01 7.63 -24.53
N ASP A 227 9.96 7.36 -23.63
CA ASP A 227 9.87 7.83 -22.25
C ASP A 227 9.87 9.37 -22.18
N ARG A 228 10.48 10.05 -23.17
CA ARG A 228 10.39 11.51 -23.32
C ARG A 228 8.96 11.98 -23.57
N ASP A 229 8.24 11.32 -24.48
CA ASP A 229 6.86 11.71 -24.81
C ASP A 229 5.92 11.41 -23.63
N ILE A 230 6.12 10.28 -22.95
CA ILE A 230 5.35 9.92 -21.75
C ILE A 230 5.57 10.97 -20.65
N ASN A 231 6.83 11.29 -20.34
CA ASN A 231 7.16 12.27 -19.30
C ASN A 231 6.82 13.73 -19.67
N ALA A 232 6.41 13.99 -20.91
CA ALA A 232 5.96 15.31 -21.37
C ALA A 232 4.43 15.47 -21.28
N VAL A 233 3.70 14.40 -20.92
CA VAL A 233 2.26 14.46 -20.65
C VAL A 233 2.07 14.65 -19.16
N ASP A 234 1.36 15.72 -18.82
CA ASP A 234 0.96 16.05 -17.47
C ASP A 234 -0.54 16.38 -17.52
N GLU A 235 -1.30 15.80 -16.61
CA GLU A 235 -2.74 15.99 -16.51
C GLU A 235 -3.12 17.45 -16.21
N GLU A 236 -2.30 18.15 -15.42
CA GLU A 236 -2.56 19.54 -15.04
C GLU A 236 -2.42 20.50 -16.24
N THR A 237 -1.61 20.12 -17.22
CA THR A 237 -1.32 20.94 -18.43
C THR A 237 -1.91 20.34 -19.71
N ILE A 238 -2.75 19.30 -19.61
CA ILE A 238 -3.27 18.58 -20.78
C ILE A 238 -4.04 19.49 -21.75
N ALA A 239 -4.64 20.57 -21.23
CA ALA A 239 -5.30 21.60 -22.03
C ALA A 239 -4.36 22.29 -23.04
N GLU A 240 -3.09 22.48 -22.68
CA GLU A 240 -2.06 23.04 -23.56
C GLU A 240 -1.73 22.09 -24.72
N SER A 241 -1.94 20.78 -24.50
CA SER A 241 -1.71 19.72 -25.48
C SER A 241 -2.89 19.50 -26.45
N VAL A 242 -3.91 20.35 -26.48
CA VAL A 242 -5.13 20.18 -27.33
C VAL A 242 -4.84 19.98 -28.83
N LYS A 243 -3.70 20.45 -29.33
CA LYS A 243 -3.26 20.25 -30.73
C LYS A 243 -2.27 19.09 -30.91
N ASN A 244 -1.71 18.55 -29.83
CA ASN A 244 -0.71 17.49 -29.86
C ASN A 244 -1.37 16.10 -29.76
N LYS A 245 -1.60 15.47 -30.92
CA LYS A 245 -2.26 14.16 -31.00
C LYS A 245 -1.51 13.05 -30.24
N THR A 246 -0.19 13.13 -30.12
CA THR A 246 0.61 12.14 -29.38
C THR A 246 0.33 12.25 -27.90
N HIS A 247 0.37 13.47 -27.34
CA HIS A 247 0.08 13.71 -25.92
C HIS A 247 -1.35 13.30 -25.56
N LEU A 248 -2.33 13.69 -26.40
CA LEU A 248 -3.73 13.29 -26.18
C LEU A 248 -3.92 11.77 -26.27
N ARG A 249 -3.14 11.07 -27.09
CA ARG A 249 -3.17 9.60 -27.18
C ARG A 249 -2.54 8.94 -25.95
N ILE A 250 -1.42 9.45 -25.46
CA ILE A 250 -0.78 8.97 -24.23
C ILE A 250 -1.75 9.14 -23.05
N PHE A 251 -2.29 10.35 -22.86
CA PHE A 251 -3.27 10.63 -21.81
C PHE A 251 -4.51 9.74 -21.92
N SER A 252 -5.02 9.49 -23.14
CA SER A 252 -6.15 8.57 -23.33
C SER A 252 -5.83 7.14 -22.89
N ILE A 253 -4.58 6.68 -23.06
CA ILE A 253 -4.16 5.35 -22.63
C ILE A 253 -4.06 5.28 -21.11
N GLU A 254 -3.49 6.32 -20.48
CA GLU A 254 -3.40 6.42 -19.02
C GLU A 254 -4.77 6.46 -18.35
N TYR A 255 -5.66 7.34 -18.82
CA TYR A 255 -7.06 7.36 -18.37
C TYR A 255 -7.73 6.00 -18.56
N ASN A 256 -7.64 5.43 -19.77
CA ASN A 256 -8.33 4.16 -20.05
C ASN A 256 -7.75 3.01 -19.22
N LYS A 257 -6.49 3.06 -18.82
CA LYS A 257 -5.87 2.05 -17.95
C LYS A 257 -6.50 2.09 -16.55
N GLU A 258 -6.58 3.26 -15.94
CA GLU A 258 -7.24 3.42 -14.63
C GLU A 258 -8.75 3.15 -14.69
N ALA A 259 -9.42 3.68 -15.71
CA ALA A 259 -10.86 3.49 -15.87
C ALA A 259 -11.24 2.03 -16.18
N PHE A 260 -10.40 1.29 -16.93
CA PHE A 260 -10.62 -0.15 -17.14
C PHE A 260 -10.43 -0.95 -15.84
N ALA A 261 -9.42 -0.61 -15.03
CA ALA A 261 -9.21 -1.25 -13.73
C ALA A 261 -10.43 -1.05 -12.80
N ASP A 262 -11.02 0.16 -12.78
CA ASP A 262 -12.27 0.43 -12.06
C ASP A 262 -13.43 -0.44 -12.57
N VAL A 263 -13.67 -0.45 -13.89
CA VAL A 263 -14.73 -1.23 -14.55
C VAL A 263 -14.61 -2.71 -14.23
N ALA A 264 -13.41 -3.25 -14.38
CA ALA A 264 -13.17 -4.68 -14.24
C ALA A 264 -13.20 -5.12 -12.77
N ALA A 265 -12.62 -4.32 -11.86
CA ALA A 265 -12.69 -4.58 -10.42
C ALA A 265 -14.14 -4.59 -9.91
N LEU A 266 -14.95 -3.60 -10.28
CA LEU A 266 -16.35 -3.53 -9.85
C LEU A 266 -17.22 -4.59 -10.53
N GLY A 267 -16.96 -4.89 -11.81
CA GLY A 267 -17.59 -6.01 -12.51
C GLY A 267 -17.35 -7.33 -11.78
N ASP A 268 -16.12 -7.59 -11.36
CA ASP A 268 -15.75 -8.79 -10.62
C ASP A 268 -16.37 -8.83 -9.22
N MET A 269 -16.45 -7.69 -8.52
CA MET A 269 -17.14 -7.61 -7.24
C MET A 269 -18.64 -7.96 -7.39
N VAL A 270 -19.31 -7.41 -8.41
CA VAL A 270 -20.73 -7.73 -8.68
C VAL A 270 -20.90 -9.22 -9.00
N ARG A 271 -19.97 -9.82 -9.77
CA ARG A 271 -19.94 -11.26 -10.05
C ARG A 271 -19.70 -12.10 -8.79
N ALA A 272 -18.87 -11.61 -7.87
CA ALA A 272 -18.61 -12.24 -6.57
C ALA A 272 -19.78 -12.14 -5.57
N GLY A 273 -20.86 -11.43 -5.93
CA GLY A 273 -22.10 -11.37 -5.15
C GLY A 273 -22.42 -10.01 -4.55
N HIS A 274 -21.51 -9.02 -4.68
CA HIS A 274 -21.78 -7.64 -4.26
C HIS A 274 -22.97 -7.04 -5.02
N GLY A 275 -23.68 -6.13 -4.36
CA GLY A 275 -24.79 -5.39 -4.98
C GLY A 275 -24.29 -4.41 -6.05
N MET A 276 -25.19 -3.98 -6.94
CA MET A 276 -24.87 -2.95 -7.94
C MET A 276 -24.53 -1.58 -7.33
N ASP A 277 -24.89 -1.37 -6.06
CA ASP A 277 -24.63 -0.14 -5.32
C ASP A 277 -23.14 0.13 -5.10
N VAL A 278 -22.26 -0.89 -5.14
CA VAL A 278 -20.80 -0.65 -5.08
C VAL A 278 -20.31 0.21 -6.24
N ILE A 279 -20.92 0.07 -7.42
CA ILE A 279 -20.60 0.92 -8.57
C ILE A 279 -21.09 2.36 -8.32
N ASP A 280 -22.27 2.52 -7.72
CA ASP A 280 -22.80 3.85 -7.37
C ASP A 280 -21.93 4.58 -6.34
N LYS A 281 -21.46 3.85 -5.33
CA LYS A 281 -20.53 4.38 -4.30
C LYS A 281 -19.23 4.89 -4.93
N ILE A 282 -18.65 4.14 -5.88
CA ILE A 282 -17.44 4.57 -6.61
C ILE A 282 -17.74 5.75 -7.54
N ILE A 283 -18.85 5.75 -8.28
CA ILE A 283 -19.26 6.89 -9.12
C ILE A 283 -19.37 8.17 -8.28
N GLU A 284 -20.09 8.10 -7.15
CA GLU A 284 -20.27 9.23 -6.23
C GLU A 284 -18.90 9.75 -5.76
N TRP A 285 -18.02 8.85 -5.34
CA TRP A 285 -16.70 9.21 -4.86
C TRP A 285 -15.82 9.83 -5.95
N ARG A 286 -15.68 9.19 -7.12
CA ARG A 286 -14.89 9.70 -8.26
C ARG A 286 -15.44 11.02 -8.80
N SER A 287 -16.74 11.29 -8.64
CA SER A 287 -17.34 12.59 -9.00
C SER A 287 -16.89 13.75 -8.09
N ARG A 288 -16.50 13.44 -6.85
CA ARG A 288 -16.06 14.42 -5.85
C ARG A 288 -14.54 14.48 -5.67
N LYS A 289 -13.81 13.43 -6.07
CA LYS A 289 -12.36 13.32 -5.84
C LYS A 289 -11.55 14.15 -6.85
N THR A 290 -10.45 14.72 -6.35
CA THR A 290 -9.49 15.53 -7.13
C THR A 290 -8.16 14.80 -7.38
N GLU A 291 -8.05 13.50 -7.07
CA GLU A 291 -6.83 12.70 -7.28
C GLU A 291 -6.57 12.35 -8.75
N GLY A 292 -6.43 13.39 -9.56
CA GLY A 292 -6.12 13.28 -10.98
C GLY A 292 -7.31 12.93 -11.87
N LEU A 293 -7.26 13.44 -13.09
CA LEU A 293 -8.21 13.27 -14.17
C LEU A 293 -8.25 11.82 -14.67
N GLN A 294 -7.13 11.07 -14.62
CA GLN A 294 -7.08 9.65 -15.02
C GLN A 294 -8.06 8.77 -14.23
N HIS A 295 -8.37 9.15 -13.00
CA HIS A 295 -9.23 8.37 -12.11
C HIS A 295 -10.72 8.68 -12.24
N ARG A 296 -11.11 9.62 -13.10
CA ARG A 296 -12.51 10.04 -13.27
C ARG A 296 -13.30 9.10 -14.19
N SER A 297 -13.51 7.88 -13.72
CA SER A 297 -14.09 6.75 -14.47
C SER A 297 -15.63 6.75 -14.56
N MET A 298 -16.33 7.75 -14.02
CA MET A 298 -17.80 7.75 -13.93
C MET A 298 -18.52 7.37 -15.24
N PRO A 299 -18.15 7.90 -16.43
CA PRO A 299 -18.89 7.58 -17.67
C PRO A 299 -18.81 6.11 -18.04
N VAL A 300 -17.65 5.46 -17.84
CA VAL A 300 -17.49 4.04 -18.16
C VAL A 300 -18.14 3.16 -17.11
N LEU A 301 -18.21 3.61 -15.85
CA LEU A 301 -18.93 2.92 -14.79
C LEU A 301 -20.45 2.97 -14.99
N GLU A 302 -21.00 4.11 -15.43
CA GLU A 302 -22.40 4.23 -15.81
C GLU A 302 -22.75 3.29 -16.98
N ALA A 303 -21.85 3.17 -17.97
CA ALA A 303 -22.00 2.22 -19.07
C ALA A 303 -21.96 0.77 -18.59
N LEU A 304 -21.02 0.40 -17.72
CA LEU A 304 -20.98 -0.94 -17.10
C LEU A 304 -22.30 -1.27 -16.41
N LYS A 305 -22.85 -0.33 -15.62
CA LYS A 305 -24.16 -0.55 -14.95
C LYS A 305 -25.28 -0.79 -15.95
N LYS A 306 -25.31 -0.02 -17.03
CA LYS A 306 -26.32 -0.16 -18.09
C LYS A 306 -26.21 -1.53 -18.76
N ASP A 307 -25.00 -1.99 -19.05
CA ASP A 307 -24.76 -3.28 -19.69
C ASP A 307 -25.13 -4.43 -18.76
N ILE A 308 -24.77 -4.38 -17.47
CA ILE A 308 -25.19 -5.38 -16.48
C ILE A 308 -26.72 -5.43 -16.37
N ASN A 309 -27.40 -4.28 -16.37
CA ASN A 309 -28.86 -4.23 -16.33
C ASN A 309 -29.50 -4.81 -17.60
N ALA A 310 -28.88 -4.60 -18.77
CA ALA A 310 -29.35 -5.16 -20.04
C ALA A 310 -29.15 -6.68 -20.11
N ILE A 311 -28.02 -7.19 -19.60
CA ILE A 311 -27.71 -8.62 -19.49
C ILE A 311 -28.62 -9.29 -18.45
N GLY A 312 -28.92 -8.58 -17.37
CA GLY A 312 -29.58 -9.10 -16.17
C GLY A 312 -28.56 -9.58 -15.14
N LEU A 313 -28.69 -9.11 -13.89
CA LEU A 313 -27.72 -9.34 -12.81
C LEU A 313 -27.40 -10.82 -12.57
N GLY A 314 -28.41 -11.70 -12.55
CA GLY A 314 -28.21 -13.13 -12.35
C GLY A 314 -27.42 -13.79 -13.49
N ALA A 315 -27.70 -13.39 -14.75
CA ALA A 315 -26.98 -13.89 -15.91
C ALA A 315 -25.54 -13.37 -15.92
N PHE A 316 -25.32 -12.09 -15.62
CA PHE A 316 -24.00 -11.48 -15.53
C PHE A 316 -23.13 -12.17 -14.45
N ARG A 317 -23.69 -12.45 -13.26
CA ARG A 317 -23.00 -13.20 -12.20
C ARG A 317 -22.61 -14.62 -12.63
N ALA A 318 -23.45 -15.27 -13.42
CA ALA A 318 -23.22 -16.62 -13.92
C ALA A 318 -22.31 -16.69 -15.17
N MET A 319 -21.90 -15.55 -15.74
CA MET A 319 -21.02 -15.53 -16.92
C MET A 319 -19.68 -16.20 -16.60
N PRO A 320 -19.11 -16.98 -17.54
CA PRO A 320 -17.71 -17.39 -17.47
C PRO A 320 -16.76 -16.18 -17.53
N ASP A 321 -15.57 -16.30 -16.94
CA ASP A 321 -14.59 -15.20 -16.85
C ASP A 321 -14.28 -14.56 -18.19
N GLU A 322 -14.02 -15.36 -19.24
CA GLU A 322 -13.72 -14.84 -20.58
C GLU A 322 -14.85 -13.97 -21.15
N GLN A 323 -16.11 -14.32 -20.89
CA GLN A 323 -17.26 -13.55 -21.37
C GLN A 323 -17.42 -12.25 -20.58
N ALA A 324 -17.27 -12.31 -19.26
CA ALA A 324 -17.31 -11.13 -18.39
C ALA A 324 -16.20 -10.13 -18.76
N HIS A 325 -14.98 -10.63 -19.00
CA HIS A 325 -13.87 -9.80 -19.46
C HIS A 325 -14.18 -9.16 -20.81
N GLY A 326 -14.79 -9.91 -21.74
CA GLY A 326 -15.28 -9.36 -23.01
C GLY A 326 -16.25 -8.19 -22.82
N VAL A 327 -17.13 -8.24 -21.82
CA VAL A 327 -17.99 -7.09 -21.44
C VAL A 327 -17.14 -5.91 -20.98
N TYR A 328 -16.17 -6.12 -20.09
CA TYR A 328 -15.32 -5.03 -19.58
C TYR A 328 -14.55 -4.32 -20.71
N TYR A 329 -13.98 -5.10 -21.64
CA TYR A 329 -13.30 -4.56 -22.82
C TYR A 329 -14.26 -3.79 -23.72
N THR A 330 -15.45 -4.33 -23.98
CA THR A 330 -16.48 -3.68 -24.80
C THR A 330 -16.91 -2.35 -24.22
N VAL A 331 -17.16 -2.29 -22.90
CA VAL A 331 -17.50 -1.04 -22.20
C VAL A 331 -16.43 0.01 -22.44
N MET A 332 -15.16 -0.33 -22.25
CA MET A 332 -14.06 0.62 -22.45
C MET A 332 -13.83 1.01 -23.91
N GLU A 333 -14.02 0.10 -24.87
CA GLU A 333 -13.87 0.41 -26.29
C GLU A 333 -14.96 1.37 -26.79
N GLN A 334 -16.18 1.26 -26.24
CA GLN A 334 -17.31 2.11 -26.63
C GLN A 334 -17.37 3.44 -25.87
N HIS A 335 -16.92 3.45 -24.61
CA HIS A 335 -17.13 4.57 -23.69
C HIS A 335 -15.84 5.20 -23.15
N GLY A 336 -14.67 4.62 -23.40
CA GLY A 336 -13.38 5.16 -22.98
C GLY A 336 -12.99 6.46 -23.69
N MET A 337 -11.90 7.06 -23.21
CA MET A 337 -11.32 8.23 -23.85
C MET A 337 -10.57 7.85 -25.13
N THR A 338 -10.66 8.72 -26.13
CA THR A 338 -9.85 8.71 -27.34
C THR A 338 -9.18 10.08 -27.46
N ALA A 339 -8.08 10.15 -28.21
CA ALA A 339 -7.46 11.45 -28.51
C ALA A 339 -8.44 12.46 -29.16
N LYS A 340 -9.46 11.96 -29.89
CA LYS A 340 -10.47 12.82 -30.53
C LYS A 340 -11.46 13.34 -29.48
N ASN A 341 -12.02 12.48 -28.63
CA ASN A 341 -13.01 12.92 -27.65
C ASN A 341 -12.39 13.78 -26.53
N ILE A 342 -11.13 13.57 -26.15
CA ILE A 342 -10.40 14.50 -25.26
C ILE A 342 -10.25 15.86 -25.92
N GLN A 343 -9.87 15.91 -27.20
CA GLN A 343 -9.78 17.17 -27.92
C GLN A 343 -11.14 17.90 -27.97
N VAL A 344 -12.23 17.16 -28.14
CA VAL A 344 -13.58 17.73 -28.05
C VAL A 344 -13.85 18.25 -26.64
N ALA A 345 -13.56 17.48 -25.60
CA ALA A 345 -13.77 17.85 -24.20
C ALA A 345 -13.07 19.16 -23.83
N LEU A 346 -11.79 19.29 -24.18
CA LEU A 346 -11.00 20.51 -23.97
C LEU A 346 -11.61 21.71 -24.74
N LYS A 347 -11.96 21.53 -26.01
CA LYS A 347 -12.56 22.61 -26.82
C LYS A 347 -13.95 23.00 -26.32
N TYR A 348 -14.74 22.04 -25.86
CA TYR A 348 -16.09 22.27 -25.36
C TYR A 348 -16.06 22.99 -23.99
N GLY A 349 -15.16 22.57 -23.09
CA GLY A 349 -14.97 23.21 -21.79
C GLY A 349 -14.66 24.72 -21.91
N HIS A 350 -13.82 25.09 -22.88
CA HIS A 350 -13.47 26.49 -23.16
C HIS A 350 -14.45 27.22 -24.11
N ALA A 351 -15.45 26.54 -24.68
CA ALA A 351 -16.40 27.15 -25.61
C ALA A 351 -17.45 28.00 -24.89
N SER A 352 -17.88 29.10 -25.51
CA SER A 352 -18.99 29.94 -25.02
C SER A 352 -20.22 29.86 -25.92
N GLY A 353 -21.42 29.95 -25.32
CA GLY A 353 -22.73 30.12 -25.97
C GLY A 353 -22.90 29.41 -27.31
N LYS A 354 -22.76 30.16 -28.42
CA LYS A 354 -22.95 29.68 -29.79
C LYS A 354 -22.01 28.52 -30.18
N HIS A 355 -20.82 28.46 -29.61
CA HIS A 355 -19.86 27.39 -29.87
C HIS A 355 -20.25 26.08 -29.18
N LYS A 356 -20.71 26.15 -27.91
CA LYS A 356 -21.27 24.97 -27.20
C LYS A 356 -22.47 24.40 -27.96
N ALA A 357 -23.40 25.25 -28.39
CA ALA A 357 -24.55 24.83 -29.20
C ALA A 357 -24.16 24.14 -30.53
N LYS A 358 -22.97 24.44 -31.10
CA LYS A 358 -22.46 23.73 -32.29
C LYS A 358 -22.01 22.32 -31.94
N PHE A 359 -21.34 22.13 -30.81
CA PHE A 359 -20.97 20.81 -30.30
C PHE A 359 -22.22 19.99 -29.94
N ASP A 360 -23.23 20.58 -29.28
CA ASP A 360 -24.47 19.88 -28.92
C ASP A 360 -25.19 19.32 -30.15
N ARG A 361 -25.28 20.12 -31.24
CA ARG A 361 -25.85 19.65 -32.50
C ARG A 361 -25.01 18.56 -33.16
N ALA A 362 -23.69 18.59 -33.00
CA ALA A 362 -22.79 17.58 -33.55
C ALA A 362 -22.83 16.28 -32.72
N ALA A 363 -23.00 16.35 -31.40
CA ALA A 363 -23.15 15.21 -30.50
C ALA A 363 -24.35 14.32 -30.88
N ALA A 364 -25.41 14.88 -31.44
CA ALA A 364 -26.55 14.12 -31.95
C ALA A 364 -26.22 13.20 -33.15
N LYS A 365 -25.04 13.35 -33.77
CA LYS A 365 -24.63 12.63 -34.99
C LYS A 365 -23.25 11.97 -34.89
N ASP A 366 -22.41 12.40 -33.96
CA ASP A 366 -21.05 11.89 -33.77
C ASP A 366 -20.86 11.44 -32.31
N PRO A 367 -20.82 10.12 -32.04
CA PRO A 367 -20.61 9.58 -30.70
C PRO A 367 -19.33 10.09 -30.02
N GLU A 368 -18.28 10.38 -30.79
CA GLU A 368 -17.03 10.95 -30.24
C GLU A 368 -17.23 12.38 -29.73
N VAL A 369 -18.12 13.14 -30.36
CA VAL A 369 -18.48 14.48 -29.89
C VAL A 369 -19.35 14.38 -28.65
N ALA A 370 -20.33 13.47 -28.63
CA ALA A 370 -21.16 13.22 -27.46
C ALA A 370 -20.32 12.80 -26.24
N ASN A 371 -19.42 11.82 -26.42
CA ASN A 371 -18.49 11.38 -25.38
C ASN A 371 -17.55 12.52 -24.95
N GLY A 372 -17.06 13.34 -25.89
CA GLY A 372 -16.25 14.50 -25.54
C GLY A 372 -16.98 15.55 -24.69
N ILE A 373 -18.28 15.76 -24.92
CA ILE A 373 -19.09 16.64 -24.05
C ILE A 373 -19.22 16.03 -22.65
N ILE A 374 -19.45 14.72 -22.54
CA ILE A 374 -19.49 14.03 -21.24
C ILE A 374 -18.14 14.20 -20.51
N PHE A 375 -17.02 13.97 -21.19
CA PHE A 375 -15.69 14.14 -20.61
C PHE A 375 -15.32 15.60 -20.29
N SER A 376 -16.03 16.59 -20.83
CA SER A 376 -15.74 17.99 -20.50
C SER A 376 -16.05 18.34 -19.04
N SER A 377 -17.07 17.74 -18.42
CA SER A 377 -17.35 17.93 -16.98
C SER A 377 -16.29 17.27 -16.10
N ILE A 378 -15.56 16.31 -16.65
CA ILE A 378 -14.46 15.61 -16.00
C ILE A 378 -13.17 16.43 -16.04
N LEU A 379 -12.86 17.11 -17.14
CA LEU A 379 -11.65 17.92 -17.25
C LEU A 379 -11.74 19.26 -16.50
N TYR A 380 -12.95 19.74 -16.23
CA TYR A 380 -13.20 21.01 -15.56
C TYR A 380 -14.18 20.81 -14.38
N PRO A 381 -13.73 20.23 -13.26
CA PRO A 381 -14.57 20.11 -12.06
C PRO A 381 -15.04 21.48 -11.55
N THR A 382 -16.15 21.50 -10.82
CA THR A 382 -16.60 22.68 -10.07
C THR A 382 -15.78 22.87 -8.79
N GLU A 383 -15.53 24.13 -8.39
CA GLU A 383 -14.79 24.51 -7.17
C GLU A 383 -15.37 23.89 -5.87
N GLU A 384 -16.64 23.49 -5.87
CA GLU A 384 -17.34 22.91 -4.71
C GLU A 384 -16.71 21.59 -4.19
N ALA A 385 -16.00 20.85 -5.05
CA ALA A 385 -15.35 19.59 -4.67
C ALA A 385 -14.09 19.78 -3.80
N GLU A 386 -13.34 20.87 -4.03
CA GLU A 386 -12.07 21.13 -3.33
C GLU A 386 -12.26 21.63 -1.89
N GLU A 387 -13.33 22.40 -1.63
CA GLU A 387 -13.62 22.93 -0.29
C GLU A 387 -14.16 21.85 0.67
N ALA A 388 -14.84 20.82 0.15
CA ALA A 388 -15.32 19.70 0.97
C ALA A 388 -14.17 18.87 1.61
N ALA A 389 -12.98 18.87 0.98
CA ALA A 389 -11.80 18.13 1.46
C ALA A 389 -11.08 18.82 2.63
N LYS A 390 -11.32 20.11 2.86
CA LYS A 390 -10.65 20.91 3.92
C LYS A 390 -11.45 21.00 5.22
N ARG A 391 -12.53 20.21 5.37
CA ARG A 391 -13.39 20.32 6.54
C ARG A 391 -12.62 19.98 7.84
N PRO A 392 -12.86 20.72 8.93
CA PRO A 392 -12.31 20.35 10.23
C PRO A 392 -12.85 18.99 10.70
N GLU A 393 -12.09 18.34 11.58
CA GLU A 393 -12.50 17.12 12.27
C GLU A 393 -13.79 17.39 13.08
N THR A 394 -14.76 16.50 12.96
CA THR A 394 -15.99 16.55 13.75
C THR A 394 -15.73 16.11 15.19
N ALA A 395 -16.59 16.51 16.13
CA ALA A 395 -16.51 16.05 17.52
C ALA A 395 -16.53 14.52 17.66
N LYS A 396 -17.27 13.83 16.76
CA LYS A 396 -17.29 12.36 16.69
C LYS A 396 -15.93 11.78 16.29
N GLU A 397 -15.28 12.38 15.29
CA GLU A 397 -13.95 11.96 14.83
C GLU A 397 -12.89 12.18 15.91
N LEU A 398 -12.94 13.31 16.63
CA LEU A 398 -12.07 13.57 17.78
C LEU A 398 -12.28 12.56 18.92
N ALA A 399 -13.53 12.19 19.21
CA ALA A 399 -13.83 11.18 20.24
C ALA A 399 -13.32 9.78 19.86
N ILE A 400 -13.42 9.42 18.57
CA ILE A 400 -12.84 8.18 18.03
C ILE A 400 -11.31 8.20 18.18
N ALA A 401 -10.65 9.29 17.76
CA ALA A 401 -9.20 9.43 17.89
C ALA A 401 -8.75 9.31 19.35
N ALA A 402 -9.46 9.95 20.29
CA ALA A 402 -9.18 9.83 21.72
C ALA A 402 -9.36 8.40 22.25
N THR A 403 -10.41 7.69 21.79
CA THR A 403 -10.65 6.28 22.15
C THR A 403 -9.51 5.38 21.68
N ILE A 404 -9.02 5.58 20.45
CA ILE A 404 -7.91 4.79 19.89
C ILE A 404 -6.59 5.14 20.59
N ALA A 405 -6.35 6.42 20.89
CA ALA A 405 -5.16 6.84 21.62
C ALA A 405 -5.11 6.24 23.05
N ALA A 406 -6.25 6.05 23.70
CA ALA A 406 -6.35 5.46 25.02
C ALA A 406 -6.26 3.92 25.04
N TRP A 407 -6.36 3.25 23.87
CA TRP A 407 -6.28 1.79 23.82
C TRP A 407 -4.85 1.31 24.09
N PRO A 408 -4.61 0.45 25.11
CA PRO A 408 -3.28 0.02 25.51
C PRO A 408 -2.76 -1.09 24.57
N ALA A 409 -2.52 -0.74 23.31
CA ALA A 409 -2.13 -1.69 22.26
C ALA A 409 -0.83 -2.43 22.61
N LEU A 410 0.15 -1.76 23.24
CA LEU A 410 1.40 -2.40 23.65
C LEU A 410 1.19 -3.44 24.74
N ASP A 411 0.38 -3.12 25.76
CA ASP A 411 0.09 -4.09 26.83
C ASP A 411 -0.77 -5.25 26.31
N THR A 412 -1.69 -4.97 25.38
CA THR A 412 -2.45 -6.01 24.67
C THR A 412 -1.53 -6.95 23.91
N LEU A 413 -0.56 -6.40 23.17
CA LEU A 413 0.44 -7.17 22.43
C LEU A 413 1.35 -8.01 23.35
N LYS A 414 1.85 -7.42 24.44
CA LYS A 414 2.66 -8.11 25.45
C LYS A 414 1.87 -9.25 26.12
N GLY A 415 0.63 -8.96 26.51
CA GLY A 415 -0.27 -9.93 27.15
C GLY A 415 -0.54 -11.13 26.26
N GLU A 416 -0.78 -10.89 24.96
CA GLU A 416 -0.98 -11.96 23.98
C GLU A 416 0.30 -12.77 23.76
N ALA A 417 1.46 -12.12 23.59
CA ALA A 417 2.74 -12.80 23.43
C ALA A 417 3.07 -13.69 24.64
N PHE A 418 2.78 -13.22 25.85
CA PHE A 418 2.91 -14.01 27.06
C PHE A 418 1.91 -15.17 27.09
N ARG A 419 0.64 -14.95 26.76
CA ARG A 419 -0.41 -15.98 26.73
C ARG A 419 -0.04 -17.14 25.80
N GLU A 420 0.54 -16.85 24.64
CA GLU A 420 0.88 -17.87 23.64
C GLU A 420 2.13 -18.69 23.99
N SER A 421 3.12 -18.09 24.66
CA SER A 421 4.45 -18.71 24.78
C SER A 421 5.06 -18.68 26.18
N GLY A 422 4.37 -18.10 27.17
CA GLY A 422 4.84 -17.94 28.54
C GLY A 422 6.04 -17.00 28.69
N LYS A 423 6.40 -16.26 27.63
CA LYS A 423 7.52 -15.30 27.62
C LYS A 423 7.33 -14.26 26.52
N ILE A 424 7.99 -13.11 26.70
CA ILE A 424 7.99 -11.99 25.75
C ILE A 424 9.37 -11.90 25.10
N THR A 425 9.41 -12.07 23.79
CA THR A 425 10.60 -11.96 22.93
C THR A 425 10.14 -11.33 21.60
N PRO A 426 11.03 -10.84 20.74
CA PRO A 426 10.61 -10.35 19.43
C PRO A 426 9.80 -11.39 18.65
N ALA A 427 10.24 -12.66 18.68
CA ALA A 427 9.55 -13.76 17.99
C ALA A 427 8.14 -14.04 18.55
N THR A 428 7.91 -13.90 19.85
CA THR A 428 6.58 -14.08 20.44
C THR A 428 5.68 -12.87 20.21
N LEU A 429 6.25 -11.65 20.15
CA LEU A 429 5.51 -10.44 19.79
C LEU A 429 5.08 -10.43 18.32
N ILE A 430 5.90 -10.97 17.40
CA ILE A 430 5.52 -11.14 15.99
C ILE A 430 4.29 -12.04 15.88
N ARG A 431 4.29 -13.21 16.54
CA ARG A 431 3.13 -14.12 16.53
C ARG A 431 1.90 -13.50 17.17
N ALA A 432 2.06 -12.84 18.32
CA ALA A 432 0.97 -12.14 18.98
C ALA A 432 0.37 -11.02 18.11
N TYR A 433 1.21 -10.29 17.38
CA TYR A 433 0.78 -9.27 16.43
C TYR A 433 -0.08 -9.88 15.31
N GLU A 434 0.37 -11.00 14.73
CA GLU A 434 -0.40 -11.72 13.70
C GLU A 434 -1.74 -12.25 14.25
N THR A 435 -1.75 -12.84 15.44
CA THR A 435 -2.97 -13.35 16.09
C THR A 435 -3.96 -12.23 16.39
N LEU A 436 -3.50 -11.11 16.95
CA LEU A 436 -4.36 -9.96 17.26
C LEU A 436 -4.91 -9.31 15.99
N LEU A 437 -4.11 -9.17 14.93
CA LEU A 437 -4.60 -8.68 13.65
C LEU A 437 -5.61 -9.62 13.03
N ASP A 438 -5.43 -10.94 13.10
CA ASP A 438 -6.43 -11.89 12.62
C ASP A 438 -7.74 -11.80 13.41
N GLY A 439 -7.67 -11.62 14.73
CA GLY A 439 -8.83 -11.39 15.57
C GLY A 439 -9.59 -10.10 15.19
N LEU A 440 -8.86 -9.00 14.98
CA LEU A 440 -9.45 -7.72 14.56
C LEU A 440 -10.00 -7.80 13.12
N HIS A 441 -9.31 -8.49 12.22
CA HIS A 441 -9.76 -8.70 10.85
C HIS A 441 -11.07 -9.51 10.81
N ALA A 442 -11.19 -10.54 11.63
CA ALA A 442 -12.43 -11.30 11.80
C ALA A 442 -13.56 -10.39 12.35
N GLN A 443 -13.28 -9.59 13.39
CA GLN A 443 -14.26 -8.64 13.95
C GLN A 443 -14.73 -7.61 12.91
N MET A 444 -13.83 -7.13 12.05
CA MET A 444 -14.16 -6.20 10.97
C MET A 444 -15.13 -6.82 9.96
N LYS A 445 -14.96 -8.10 9.63
CA LYS A 445 -15.89 -8.82 8.76
C LYS A 445 -17.24 -9.07 9.42
N GLU A 446 -17.25 -9.37 10.71
CA GLU A 446 -18.48 -9.57 11.49
C GLU A 446 -19.25 -8.26 11.74
N ASN A 447 -18.53 -7.14 11.87
CA ASN A 447 -19.10 -5.83 12.14
C ASN A 447 -18.45 -4.73 11.27
N PRO A 448 -18.75 -4.70 9.96
CA PRO A 448 -18.12 -3.77 9.01
C PRO A 448 -18.45 -2.29 9.24
N ALA A 449 -19.43 -2.00 10.11
CA ALA A 449 -19.83 -0.64 10.47
C ALA A 449 -19.06 -0.08 11.68
N ASP A 450 -18.25 -0.89 12.38
CA ASP A 450 -17.47 -0.40 13.52
C ASP A 450 -16.23 0.38 13.05
N PRO A 451 -16.19 1.72 13.27
CA PRO A 451 -15.07 2.56 12.85
C PRO A 451 -13.85 2.43 13.76
N LEU A 452 -13.91 1.62 14.83
CA LEU A 452 -12.78 1.44 15.75
C LEU A 452 -11.91 0.25 15.36
N THR A 453 -12.46 -0.76 14.67
CA THR A 453 -11.73 -2.01 14.43
C THR A 453 -10.57 -1.80 13.44
N ASP A 454 -10.77 -1.08 12.33
CA ASP A 454 -9.71 -0.69 11.39
C ASP A 454 -8.64 0.21 12.04
N LEU A 455 -9.08 1.14 12.88
CA LEU A 455 -8.17 2.02 13.63
C LEU A 455 -7.38 1.28 14.70
N ARG A 456 -7.94 0.24 15.33
CA ARG A 456 -7.21 -0.66 16.22
C ARG A 456 -6.16 -1.46 15.45
N MET A 457 -6.48 -2.00 14.27
CA MET A 457 -5.48 -2.68 13.43
C MET A 457 -4.32 -1.75 13.08
N THR A 458 -4.64 -0.52 12.69
CA THR A 458 -3.65 0.53 12.42
C THR A 458 -2.81 0.87 13.65
N LYS A 459 -3.45 1.11 14.80
CA LYS A 459 -2.73 1.45 16.04
C LYS A 459 -1.84 0.30 16.51
N LEU A 460 -2.31 -0.93 16.37
CA LEU A 460 -1.55 -2.13 16.72
C LEU A 460 -0.30 -2.25 15.86
N GLN A 461 -0.43 -2.04 14.54
CA GLN A 461 0.72 -2.07 13.61
C GLN A 461 1.71 -0.94 13.89
N GLN A 462 1.24 0.28 14.16
CA GLN A 462 2.10 1.38 14.60
C GLN A 462 2.91 1.00 15.84
N VAL A 463 2.22 0.57 16.91
CA VAL A 463 2.87 0.21 18.17
C VAL A 463 3.82 -0.96 18.00
N PHE A 464 3.47 -1.95 17.18
CA PHE A 464 4.34 -3.08 16.87
C PHE A 464 5.65 -2.62 16.19
N ILE A 465 5.56 -1.78 15.16
CA ILE A 465 6.74 -1.25 14.45
C ILE A 465 7.61 -0.40 15.39
N ASP A 466 7.01 0.51 16.16
CA ASP A 466 7.74 1.46 17.01
C ASP A 466 8.38 0.79 18.24
N SER A 467 7.74 -0.26 18.76
CA SER A 467 8.13 -0.82 20.07
C SER A 467 9.06 -2.03 19.96
N LEU A 468 9.00 -2.83 18.89
CA LEU A 468 9.68 -4.13 18.85
C LEU A 468 11.20 -4.01 19.07
N THR A 469 11.84 -2.96 18.53
CA THR A 469 13.27 -2.71 18.71
C THR A 469 13.65 -1.99 20.00
N THR A 470 12.69 -1.43 20.72
CA THR A 470 12.93 -0.55 21.89
C THR A 470 12.54 -1.20 23.22
N ILE A 471 11.70 -2.25 23.21
CA ILE A 471 11.28 -2.99 24.41
C ILE A 471 12.49 -3.51 25.22
N ASP A 472 12.46 -3.23 26.53
CA ASP A 472 13.28 -3.93 27.51
C ASP A 472 12.64 -5.29 27.82
N TYR A 473 13.11 -6.32 27.13
CA TYR A 473 12.59 -7.68 27.28
C TYR A 473 12.81 -8.26 28.68
N VAL A 474 13.77 -7.77 29.46
CA VAL A 474 13.94 -8.21 30.86
C VAL A 474 12.81 -7.64 31.71
N ALA A 475 12.54 -6.34 31.61
CA ALA A 475 11.46 -5.69 32.35
C ALA A 475 10.08 -6.24 31.92
N ALA A 476 9.83 -6.35 30.61
CA ALA A 476 8.57 -6.81 30.08
C ALA A 476 8.22 -8.24 30.57
N ASN A 477 9.20 -9.15 30.66
CA ASN A 477 8.95 -10.49 31.22
C ASN A 477 8.78 -10.48 32.74
N ALA A 478 9.50 -9.60 33.45
CA ALA A 478 9.38 -9.47 34.90
C ALA A 478 7.98 -9.02 35.33
N GLU A 479 7.27 -8.23 34.52
CA GLU A 479 5.85 -7.90 34.72
C GLU A 479 4.95 -9.15 34.85
N PHE A 480 5.35 -10.26 34.22
CA PHE A 480 4.65 -11.55 34.26
C PHE A 480 5.36 -12.59 35.15
N GLY A 481 6.31 -12.16 35.98
CA GLY A 481 7.06 -13.05 36.88
C GLY A 481 8.07 -13.97 36.20
N VAL A 482 8.49 -13.65 34.97
CA VAL A 482 9.44 -14.48 34.19
C VAL A 482 10.82 -13.87 34.15
N ASP A 483 11.83 -14.68 34.49
CA ASP A 483 13.24 -14.38 34.27
C ASP A 483 13.65 -14.83 32.87
N ILE A 484 13.66 -13.89 31.91
CA ILE A 484 13.91 -14.20 30.50
C ILE A 484 15.29 -14.83 30.27
N VAL A 485 16.28 -14.54 31.11
CA VAL A 485 17.64 -15.13 31.00
C VAL A 485 17.62 -16.63 31.29
N LYS A 486 16.72 -17.08 32.16
CA LYS A 486 16.50 -18.51 32.44
C LYS A 486 15.57 -19.16 31.43
N ALA A 487 14.54 -18.45 30.97
CA ALA A 487 13.51 -18.96 30.06
C ALA A 487 13.97 -19.06 28.59
N GLU A 488 15.06 -18.39 28.23
CA GLU A 488 15.61 -18.40 26.87
C GLU A 488 17.06 -18.92 26.85
N PRO A 489 17.30 -20.14 26.35
CA PRO A 489 18.63 -20.76 26.34
C PRO A 489 19.71 -19.90 25.69
N SER A 490 19.37 -19.14 24.63
CA SER A 490 20.32 -18.26 23.94
C SER A 490 20.82 -17.09 24.80
N LEU A 491 20.16 -16.83 25.94
CA LEU A 491 20.52 -15.75 26.88
C LEU A 491 21.33 -16.21 28.08
N GLN A 492 21.60 -17.51 28.27
CA GLN A 492 22.30 -18.01 29.46
C GLN A 492 23.66 -17.36 29.70
N LYS A 493 24.35 -16.92 28.64
CA LYS A 493 25.61 -16.17 28.71
C LYS A 493 25.51 -14.83 29.47
N PHE A 494 24.30 -14.30 29.65
CA PHE A 494 24.03 -13.05 30.38
C PHE A 494 23.68 -13.25 31.86
N SER A 495 23.74 -14.49 32.37
CA SER A 495 23.40 -14.84 33.76
C SER A 495 24.46 -14.44 34.80
N VAL A 496 25.69 -14.11 34.38
CA VAL A 496 26.88 -14.20 35.25
C VAL A 496 27.30 -12.88 35.94
N GLN A 497 26.74 -11.71 35.62
CA GLN A 497 27.40 -10.44 35.99
C GLN A 497 26.96 -9.70 37.27
N VAL A 498 25.89 -10.09 37.97
CA VAL A 498 25.45 -9.32 39.16
C VAL A 498 26.16 -9.73 40.46
N ALA A 499 26.64 -10.97 40.55
CA ALA A 499 27.28 -11.46 41.78
C ALA A 499 28.72 -10.95 41.98
N ALA A 500 29.47 -10.70 40.90
CA ALA A 500 30.86 -10.26 40.99
C ALA A 500 31.02 -8.79 41.44
N LEU A 501 30.06 -7.92 41.13
CA LEU A 501 30.10 -6.50 41.52
C LEU A 501 29.69 -6.25 42.97
N LYS A 502 28.90 -7.14 43.59
CA LYS A 502 28.55 -7.03 45.02
C LYS A 502 29.68 -7.42 45.98
N ASN A 503 30.73 -8.09 45.49
CA ASN A 503 31.88 -8.52 46.29
C ASN A 503 33.11 -7.61 46.18
N ILE A 504 33.04 -6.50 45.43
CA ILE A 504 34.00 -5.41 45.57
C ILE A 504 33.57 -4.57 46.77
N ARG A 505 33.84 -5.09 47.98
CA ARG A 505 33.90 -4.23 49.17
C ARG A 505 35.03 -3.24 48.92
N PHE A 506 34.68 -1.95 48.88
CA PHE A 506 35.64 -0.87 48.99
C PHE A 506 36.53 -1.12 50.21
N PHE A 507 37.76 -1.56 49.98
CA PHE A 507 38.86 -1.32 50.90
C PHE A 507 39.34 0.10 50.60
N PHE A 508 38.73 1.07 51.27
CA PHE A 508 39.36 2.35 51.56
C PHE A 508 39.80 2.35 53.01
#